data_AF-A0A4Q0YTR3-F1
#
_entry.id   AF-A0A4Q0YTR3-F1
#
_cell.length_a   1.000
_cell.length_b   1.000
_cell.length_c   1.000
_cell.angle_alpha   90.00
_cell.angle_beta   90.00
_cell.angle_gamma   90.00
#
_symmetry.space_group_name_H-M   'P 1'
#
loop_
_entity.id
_entity.type
_entity.pdbx_description
1 polymer ?
#
loop_
_entity_poly.entity_id
_entity_poly.type
_entity_poly.pdbx_seq_one_letter_code
_entity_poly.pdbx_strand_id
1 'polypeptide(L)' 'MGGSGYSGNDIGGTVTVSRDGEELGTATIQDDGSWQIDNPGYQAGDGITISIEDVAGNTSMNDYNIG' A
#
# COMPACT_ATOMS: atom_id res chain seq x y z
N MET A 1 0.45 -0.50 8.93
CA MET A 1 1.46 0.12 8.04
C MET A 1 0.80 1.28 7.33
N GLY A 2 1.55 2.30 6.93
CA GLY A 2 1.00 3.43 6.21
C GLY A 2 2.05 4.17 5.40
N GLY A 3 1.57 4.88 4.38
CA GLY A 3 2.37 5.71 3.50
C GLY A 3 1.70 7.07 3.33
N SER A 4 2.49 8.06 2.92
CA SER A 4 2.03 9.43 2.71
C SER A 4 2.82 10.07 1.57
N GLY A 5 2.27 11.11 0.93
CA GLY A 5 2.92 11.84 -0.15
C GLY A 5 2.39 11.52 -1.55
N TYR A 6 1.29 10.78 -1.62
CA TYR A 6 0.52 10.58 -2.85
C TYR A 6 -0.29 11.83 -3.17
N SER A 7 -0.49 12.13 -4.45
CA SER A 7 -1.15 13.38 -4.84
C SER A 7 -1.87 13.28 -6.17
N GLY A 8 -2.77 14.23 -6.44
CA GLY A 8 -3.46 14.32 -7.72
C GLY A 8 -4.25 13.05 -8.03
N ASN A 9 -3.83 12.32 -9.07
CA ASN A 9 -4.54 11.13 -9.56
C ASN A 9 -4.44 9.93 -8.62
N ASP A 10 -3.49 9.93 -7.69
CA ASP A 10 -3.36 8.85 -6.71
C ASP A 10 -4.46 8.91 -5.65
N ILE A 11 -5.09 10.07 -5.44
CA ILE A 11 -6.15 10.26 -4.44
C ILE A 11 -7.39 9.45 -4.82
N GLY A 12 -7.92 8.68 -3.86
CA GLY A 12 -8.98 7.71 -4.11
C GLY A 12 -8.48 6.41 -4.77
N GLY A 13 -7.19 6.30 -5.07
CA GLY A 13 -6.54 5.09 -5.54
C GLY A 13 -6.52 3.99 -4.48
N THR A 14 -6.33 2.75 -4.92
CA THR A 14 -6.29 1.56 -4.08
C THR A 14 -4.86 1.14 -3.83
N VAL A 15 -4.51 0.97 -2.55
CA VAL A 15 -3.26 0.39 -2.10
C VAL A 15 -3.53 -1.05 -1.67
N THR A 16 -2.85 -2.01 -2.28
CA THR A 16 -2.86 -3.42 -1.90
C THR A 16 -1.53 -3.74 -1.21
N VAL A 17 -1.60 -4.37 -0.04
CA VAL A 17 -0.41 -4.80 0.69
C VAL A 17 -0.42 -6.32 0.79
N SER A 18 0.69 -6.93 0.40
CA SER A 18 0.88 -8.39 0.43
C SER A 18 2.12 -8.77 1.23
N ARG A 19 2.09 -9.94 1.86
CA ARG A 19 3.23 -10.57 2.55
C ARG A 19 3.55 -11.90 1.89
N ASP A 20 4.79 -12.07 1.43
CA ASP A 20 5.27 -13.31 0.81
C ASP A 20 4.35 -13.81 -0.34
N GLY A 21 3.68 -12.88 -1.02
CA GLY A 21 2.72 -13.16 -2.09
C GLY A 21 1.26 -13.33 -1.66
N GLU A 22 0.94 -13.33 -0.36
CA GLU A 22 -0.42 -13.35 0.16
C GLU A 22 -0.95 -11.93 0.42
N GLU A 23 -2.12 -11.59 -0.13
CA GLU A 23 -2.76 -10.29 0.13
C GLU A 23 -3.23 -10.21 1.57
N LEU A 24 -2.79 -9.18 2.28
CA LEU A 24 -3.15 -8.93 3.67
C LEU A 24 -4.29 -7.92 3.81
N GLY A 25 -4.45 -7.06 2.82
CA GLY A 25 -5.56 -6.13 2.76
C GLY A 25 -5.33 -4.99 1.79
N THR A 26 -6.37 -4.16 1.70
CA THR A 26 -6.40 -2.98 0.86
C THR A 26 -6.74 -1.73 1.67
N ALA A 27 -6.21 -0.59 1.24
CA ALA A 27 -6.54 0.72 1.77
C ALA A 27 -6.76 1.70 0.62
N THR A 28 -7.54 2.73 0.85
CA THR A 28 -7.72 3.83 -0.11
C THR A 28 -6.83 4.99 0.28
N ILE A 29 -6.22 5.64 -0.72
CA ILE A 29 -5.48 6.89 -0.53
C ILE A 29 -6.50 8.00 -0.24
N GLN A 30 -6.41 8.59 0.95
CA GLN A 30 -7.27 9.68 1.40
C GLN A 30 -6.92 11.00 0.72
N ASP A 31 -7.79 12.01 0.88
CA ASP A 31 -7.63 13.33 0.26
C ASP A 31 -6.33 14.06 0.67
N ASP A 32 -5.78 13.73 1.84
CA ASP A 32 -4.50 14.27 2.32
C ASP A 32 -3.28 13.51 1.76
N GLY A 33 -3.50 12.54 0.87
CA GLY A 33 -2.45 11.72 0.27
C GLY A 33 -1.91 10.64 1.21
N SER A 34 -2.58 10.38 2.34
CA SER A 34 -2.24 9.32 3.27
C SER A 34 -3.05 8.06 3.03
N TRP A 35 -2.48 6.91 3.36
CA TRP A 35 -3.20 5.65 3.47
C TRP A 35 -2.68 4.85 4.65
N GLN A 36 -3.56 4.04 5.23
CA GLN A 36 -3.23 3.21 6.36
C GLN A 36 -3.97 1.87 6.27
N ILE A 37 -3.25 0.80 6.53
CA ILE A 37 -3.81 -0.51 6.85
C ILE A 37 -3.56 -0.79 8.32
N ASP A 38 -4.64 -1.01 9.05
CA ASP A 38 -4.56 -1.42 10.45
C ASP A 38 -3.89 -2.78 10.57
N ASN A 39 -2.90 -2.83 11.45
CA ASN A 39 -1.86 -3.84 11.58
C ASN A 39 -2.34 -5.33 11.47
N PRO A 40 -1.97 -6.08 10.42
CA PRO A 40 -2.21 -7.53 10.32
C PRO A 40 -1.16 -8.39 11.07
N GLY A 41 -0.22 -7.81 11.81
CA GLY A 41 0.76 -8.55 12.62
C GLY A 41 1.98 -9.03 11.82
N TYR A 42 2.83 -8.10 11.40
CA TYR A 42 4.07 -8.37 10.67
C TYR A 42 5.21 -8.83 11.58
N GLN A 43 6.14 -9.61 11.04
CA GLN A 43 7.38 -10.03 11.69
C GLN A 43 8.61 -9.56 10.90
N ALA A 44 9.74 -9.41 11.59
CA ALA A 44 11.01 -9.12 10.93
C ALA A 44 11.39 -10.28 10.01
N GLY A 45 11.74 -9.98 8.76
CA GLY A 45 12.00 -10.96 7.70
C GLY A 45 10.84 -11.18 6.73
N ASP A 46 9.65 -10.62 6.99
CA ASP A 46 8.53 -10.66 6.04
C ASP A 46 8.87 -9.87 4.76
N GLY A 47 8.64 -10.47 3.59
CA GLY A 47 8.71 -9.78 2.31
C GLY A 47 7.40 -9.04 2.04
N ILE A 48 7.38 -7.71 2.23
CA ILE A 48 6.17 -6.90 2.03
C ILE A 48 6.18 -6.26 0.65
N THR A 49 5.14 -6.51 -0.13
CA THR A 49 4.91 -5.84 -1.41
C THR A 49 3.75 -4.87 -1.27
N ILE A 50 3.94 -3.64 -1.73
CA ILE A 50 2.90 -2.61 -1.77
C ILE A 50 2.63 -2.29 -3.24
N SER A 51 1.40 -2.55 -3.69
CA SER A 51 0.91 -2.20 -5.01
C SER A 51 -0.09 -1.06 -4.90
N ILE A 52 0.00 -0.08 -5.80
CA ILE A 52 -0.85 1.09 -5.80
C ILE A 52 -1.47 1.22 -7.18
N GLU A 53 -2.79 1.25 -7.24
CA GLU A 53 -3.57 1.49 -8.45
C GLU A 53 -4.28 2.83 -8.31
N ASP A 54 -3.94 3.79 -9.15
CA ASP A 54 -4.60 5.10 -9.16
C ASP A 54 -6.01 5.03 -9.78
N VAL A 55 -6.83 6.07 -9.65
CA VAL A 55 -8.20 6.07 -10.21
C VAL A 55 -8.23 6.03 -11.74
N ALA A 56 -7.10 6.31 -12.41
CA ALA A 56 -6.96 6.20 -13.86
C ALA A 56 -6.50 4.80 -14.31
N GLY A 57 -6.23 3.88 -13.37
CA GLY A 57 -5.77 2.52 -13.62
C GLY A 57 -4.25 2.38 -13.82
N ASN A 58 -3.45 3.38 -13.44
CA ASN A 58 -2.00 3.24 -13.45
C ASN A 58 -1.53 2.50 -12.19
N THR A 59 -0.72 1.44 -12.38
CA THR A 59 -0.20 0.64 -11.28
C THR A 59 1.27 0.98 -10.99
N SER A 60 1.59 1.29 -9.73
CA SER A 60 2.96 1.44 -9.22
C SER A 60 3.22 0.39 -8.13
N MET A 61 4.32 -0.37 -8.25
CA MET A 61 4.69 -1.44 -7.31
C MET A 61 5.99 -1.07 -6.57
N ASN A 62 5.96 -1.14 -5.24
CA ASN A 62 7.13 -0.96 -4.38
C ASN A 62 7.32 -2.18 -3.49
N ASP A 63 8.49 -2.81 -3.57
CA ASP A 63 8.87 -3.91 -2.67
C ASP A 63 9.60 -3.36 -1.44
N TYR A 64 9.08 -3.64 -0.25
CA TYR A 64 9.65 -3.27 1.05
C TYR A 64 10.03 -4.53 1.84
N ASN A 65 11.32 -4.69 2.13
CA ASN A 65 11.78 -5.70 3.07
C ASN A 65 11.68 -5.15 4.50
N ILE A 66 10.96 -5.82 5.40
CA ILE A 66 10.93 -5.47 6.83
C ILE A 66 12.14 -6.14 7.51
N GLY A 67 13.15 -5.33 7.88
CA GLY A 67 14.37 -5.77 8.55
C GLY A 67 14.24 -5.99 10.05
#